data_AF-A0AAD7FVH5-F1
#
_entry.id   AF-A0AAD7FVH5-F1
#
_cell.length_a   1.000
_cell.length_b   1.000
_cell.length_c   1.000
_cell.angle_alpha   90.00
_cell.angle_beta   90.00
_cell.angle_gamma   90.00
#
_symmetry.space_group_name_H-M   'P 1'
#
loop_
_entity.id
_entity.type
_entity.pdbx_description
1 polymer ?
#
loop_
_entity_poly.entity_id
_entity_poly.type
_entity_poly.pdbx_seq_one_letter_code
_entity_poly.pdbx_strand_id
1 'polypeptide(L)'
;AITYPVLTLPSEITSEIFVHCLPDVLSGEDAVNTTEAPLLLLQICSQWRQIARCTPKLWTRLDIDLPSRDEHAHAIAKTWLDCSRQHPLSVTLKGPIMDIANFKSFFAIFRQHAPEIRSLTL
;
A
#
# COMPACT_ATOMS: atom_id res chain seq x y z
N ALA A 1 34.95 6.45 -6.97
CA ALA A 1 33.76 7.31 -6.81
C ALA A 1 32.54 6.40 -6.63
N ILE A 2 31.70 6.63 -5.62
CA ILE A 2 30.47 5.87 -5.45
C ILE A 2 29.41 6.57 -6.30
N THR A 3 29.05 5.96 -7.42
CA THR A 3 28.15 6.55 -8.43
C THR A 3 26.67 6.50 -8.01
N TYR A 4 26.34 5.80 -6.92
CA TYR A 4 24.97 5.62 -6.43
C TYR A 4 24.93 5.35 -4.91
N PRO A 5 25.09 6.39 -4.06
CA PRO A 5 25.19 6.21 -2.60
C PRO A 5 24.05 5.38 -2.00
N VAL A 6 22.83 5.57 -2.52
CA VAL A 6 21.63 4.87 -2.03
C VAL A 6 21.59 3.38 -2.39
N LEU A 7 22.29 2.93 -3.44
CA LEU A 7 22.38 1.49 -3.77
C LEU A 7 23.51 0.79 -2.99
N THR A 8 24.38 1.56 -2.32
CA THR A 8 25.43 1.03 -1.45
C THR A 8 25.03 0.91 0.01
N LEU A 9 23.86 1.44 0.38
CA LEU A 9 23.33 1.32 1.74
C LEU A 9 22.84 -0.13 1.98
N PRO A 10 22.96 -0.63 3.23
CA PRO A 10 22.27 -1.84 3.64
C PRO A 10 20.76 -1.74 3.41
N SER A 11 20.10 -2.89 3.19
CA SER A 11 18.67 -2.96 2.95
C SER A 11 17.83 -2.39 4.10
N GLU A 12 18.33 -2.52 5.33
CA GLU A 12 17.72 -2.09 6.58
C GLU A 12 17.68 -0.57 6.71
N ILE A 13 18.73 0.11 6.23
CA ILE A 13 18.78 1.57 6.23
C ILE A 13 17.90 2.11 5.11
N THR A 14 17.96 1.48 3.94
CA THR A 14 17.12 1.85 2.80
C THR A 14 15.63 1.69 3.12
N SER A 15 15.24 0.61 3.81
CA SER A 15 13.85 0.39 4.22
C SER A 15 13.37 1.41 5.25
N GLU A 16 14.21 1.80 6.21
CA GLU A 16 13.87 2.85 7.17
C GLU A 16 13.68 4.21 6.47
N ILE A 17 14.56 4.55 5.51
CA ILE A 17 14.38 5.75 4.68
C ILE A 17 13.03 5.70 3.94
N PHE A 18 12.67 4.55 3.35
CA PHE A 18 11.40 4.41 2.64
C PHE A 18 10.19 4.63 3.56
N VAL A 19 10.24 4.17 4.82
CA VAL A 19 9.16 4.36 5.78
C VAL A 19 8.97 5.85 6.08
N HIS A 20 10.06 6.62 6.13
CA HIS A 20 10.00 8.08 6.27
C HIS A 20 9.56 8.82 4.99
N CYS A 21 9.45 8.15 3.85
CA CYS A 21 8.90 8.71 2.62
C CYS A 21 7.40 8.49 2.45
N LEU A 22 6.74 7.81 3.40
CA LEU A 22 5.29 7.62 3.34
C LEU A 22 4.57 8.98 3.43
N PRO A 23 3.48 9.17 2.65
CA PRO A 23 2.72 10.40 2.69
C PRO A 23 2.13 10.66 4.09
N ASP A 24 2.11 11.94 4.48
CA ASP A 24 1.52 12.35 5.75
C ASP A 24 0.01 12.08 5.75
N VAL A 25 -0.44 11.42 6.82
CA VAL A 25 -1.84 11.00 7.04
C VAL A 25 -2.84 12.16 7.03
N LEU A 26 -2.37 13.39 7.16
CA LEU A 26 -3.18 14.59 7.34
C LEU A 26 -3.44 15.34 6.03
N SER A 27 -2.81 14.95 4.92
CA SER A 27 -2.85 15.72 3.67
C SER A 27 -4.16 15.60 2.90
N GLY A 28 -5.06 14.68 3.28
CA GLY A 28 -6.41 14.56 2.72
C GLY A 28 -6.47 13.97 1.29
N GLU A 29 -5.34 13.88 0.59
CA GLU A 29 -5.16 13.17 -0.67
C GLU A 29 -4.86 11.69 -0.40
N ASP A 30 -5.76 11.02 0.32
CA ASP A 30 -5.49 9.67 0.81
C ASP A 30 -5.61 8.57 -0.27
N ALA A 31 -5.96 8.89 -1.52
CA ALA A 31 -6.14 7.85 -2.52
C ALA A 31 -4.79 7.20 -2.92
N VAL A 32 -4.79 5.89 -3.21
CA VAL A 32 -3.60 5.21 -3.75
C VAL A 32 -3.07 5.94 -4.99
N ASN A 33 -1.88 6.53 -4.87
CA ASN A 33 -1.22 7.29 -5.93
C ASN A 33 0.07 6.60 -6.38
N THR A 34 0.25 6.42 -7.68
CA THR A 34 1.47 5.79 -8.25
C THR A 34 2.70 6.70 -8.14
N THR A 35 2.50 8.01 -7.98
CA THR A 35 3.58 8.98 -7.82
C THR A 35 4.05 9.14 -6.37
N GLU A 36 3.48 8.38 -5.44
CA GLU A 36 3.81 8.44 -4.01
C GLU A 36 4.23 7.08 -3.46
N ALA A 37 4.90 7.09 -2.30
CA ALA A 37 5.22 5.85 -1.60
C ALA A 37 3.93 5.16 -1.11
N PRO A 38 3.86 3.82 -1.14
CA PRO A 38 4.94 2.89 -1.47
C PRO A 38 5.11 2.59 -2.97
N LEU A 39 4.17 2.99 -3.83
CA LEU A 39 4.14 2.60 -5.25
C LEU A 39 5.29 3.19 -6.07
N LEU A 40 5.62 4.46 -5.85
CA LEU A 40 6.74 5.14 -6.51
C LEU A 40 8.04 4.36 -6.31
N LEU A 41 8.26 3.82 -5.11
CA LEU A 41 9.47 3.07 -4.76
C LEU A 41 9.61 1.76 -5.56
N LEU A 42 8.50 1.19 -6.05
CA LEU A 42 8.50 0.00 -6.89
C LEU A 42 8.94 0.27 -8.33
N GLN A 43 8.90 1.53 -8.76
CA GLN A 43 9.12 1.94 -10.14
C GLN A 43 10.56 2.40 -10.41
N ILE A 44 11.35 2.67 -9.36
CA ILE A 44 12.69 3.25 -9.49
C ILE A 44 13.72 2.24 -10.03
N CYS A 45 13.95 1.13 -9.32
CA CYS A 45 14.83 0.05 -9.78
C CYS A 45 14.46 -1.30 -9.18
N SER A 46 15.05 -2.40 -9.67
CA SER A 46 14.76 -3.75 -9.19
C SER A 46 15.09 -3.94 -7.71
N GLN A 47 16.21 -3.39 -7.24
CA GLN A 47 16.63 -3.45 -5.83
C GLN A 47 15.64 -2.73 -4.92
N TRP A 48 15.21 -1.52 -5.28
CA TRP A 48 14.23 -0.76 -4.50
C TRP A 48 12.88 -1.46 -4.45
N ARG A 49 12.43 -2.02 -5.57
CA ARG A 49 11.21 -2.84 -5.62
C ARG A 49 11.28 -4.02 -4.67
N GLN A 50 12.42 -4.73 -4.63
CA GLN A 50 12.62 -5.85 -3.72
C GLN A 50 12.57 -5.40 -2.25
N ILE A 51 13.30 -4.34 -1.90
CA ILE A 51 13.33 -3.80 -0.54
C ILE A 51 11.93 -3.33 -0.11
N ALA A 52 11.24 -2.57 -0.94
CA ALA A 52 9.90 -2.06 -0.65
C ALA A 52 8.90 -3.20 -0.42
N ARG A 53 8.86 -4.22 -1.29
CA ARG A 53 7.97 -5.40 -1.09
C ARG A 53 8.33 -6.22 0.15
N CYS A 54 9.61 -6.25 0.53
CA CYS A 54 10.08 -6.93 1.75
C CYS A 54 9.97 -6.08 3.02
N THR A 55 9.39 -4.87 2.94
CA THR A 55 9.23 -3.97 4.09
C THR A 55 7.75 -3.82 4.43
N PRO A 56 7.16 -4.73 5.24
CA PRO A 56 5.74 -4.71 5.59
C PRO A 56 5.19 -3.40 6.12
N LYS A 57 6.01 -2.62 6.85
CA LYS A 57 5.61 -1.30 7.40
C LYS A 57 5.09 -0.33 6.34
N LEU A 58 5.60 -0.43 5.10
CA LEU A 58 5.17 0.40 3.96
C LEU A 58 3.75 0.08 3.47
N TRP A 59 3.21 -1.09 3.83
CA TRP A 59 1.97 -1.64 3.31
C TRP A 59 0.90 -1.73 4.40
N THR A 60 1.00 -0.93 5.46
CA THR A 60 0.09 -0.98 6.62
C THR A 60 -1.16 -0.15 6.45
N ARG A 61 -1.24 0.68 5.40
CA ARG A 61 -2.38 1.53 5.10
C ARG A 61 -2.75 1.44 3.63
N LEU A 62 -4.04 1.28 3.37
CA LEU A 62 -4.63 1.22 2.03
C LEU A 62 -5.93 2.01 2.01
N ASP A 63 -5.98 3.03 1.16
CA ASP A 63 -7.12 3.92 1.04
C ASP A 63 -7.59 3.93 -0.41
N ILE A 64 -8.81 3.44 -0.64
CA ILE A 64 -9.37 3.22 -1.98
C ILE A 64 -10.60 4.11 -2.16
N ASP A 65 -10.58 4.92 -3.20
CA ASP A 65 -11.76 5.69 -3.65
C ASP A 65 -12.66 4.83 -4.56
N LEU A 66 -13.97 4.90 -4.29
CA LEU A 66 -15.06 4.26 -4.99
C LEU A 66 -15.91 5.31 -5.72
N PRO A 67 -16.49 5.01 -6.90
CA PRO A 67 -16.55 3.69 -7.53
C PRO A 67 -15.26 3.33 -8.27
N SER A 68 -14.49 2.38 -7.76
CA SER A 68 -13.45 1.73 -8.52
C SER A 68 -14.10 0.61 -9.33
N ARG A 69 -14.66 0.93 -10.50
CA ARG A 69 -15.08 -0.09 -11.50
C ARG A 69 -13.89 -0.88 -12.07
N ASP A 70 -12.70 -0.66 -11.52
CA ASP A 70 -11.44 -0.99 -12.13
C ASP A 70 -10.86 -2.26 -11.53
N GLU A 71 -10.51 -3.20 -12.39
CA GLU A 71 -9.75 -4.42 -12.04
C GLU A 71 -8.44 -4.06 -11.32
N HIS A 72 -7.91 -2.87 -11.62
CA HIS A 72 -6.73 -2.28 -10.98
C HIS A 72 -6.86 -2.14 -9.46
N ALA A 73 -8.02 -1.73 -8.94
CA ALA A 73 -8.19 -1.55 -7.50
C ALA A 73 -8.19 -2.87 -6.73
N HIS A 74 -8.69 -3.95 -7.36
CA HIS A 74 -8.59 -5.31 -6.80
C HIS A 74 -7.14 -5.81 -6.81
N ALA A 75 -6.38 -5.52 -7.87
CA ALA A 75 -4.97 -5.87 -7.96
C ALA A 75 -4.11 -5.11 -6.92
N ILE A 76 -4.41 -3.84 -6.70
CA ILE A 76 -3.82 -3.01 -5.64
C ILE A 76 -4.12 -3.62 -4.28
N ALA A 77 -5.39 -3.88 -3.95
CA ALA A 77 -5.76 -4.48 -2.67
C ALA A 77 -5.03 -5.81 -2.40
N LYS A 78 -4.94 -6.68 -3.41
CA LYS A 78 -4.15 -7.93 -3.30
C LYS A 78 -2.67 -7.68 -3.06
N THR A 79 -2.08 -6.72 -3.77
CA THR A 79 -0.66 -6.38 -3.60
C THR A 79 -0.37 -5.91 -2.17
N TRP A 80 -1.25 -5.09 -1.59
CA TRP A 80 -1.12 -4.64 -0.20
C TRP A 80 -1.23 -5.79 0.79
N LEU A 81 -2.20 -6.69 0.59
CA LEU A 81 -2.35 -7.89 1.43
C LEU A 81 -1.08 -8.75 1.38
N ASP A 82 -0.58 -9.06 0.19
CA ASP A 82 0.64 -9.87 0.00
C ASP A 82 1.88 -9.25 0.66
N CYS A 83 1.98 -7.92 0.66
CA CYS A 83 3.16 -7.21 1.17
C CYS A 83 3.04 -6.84 2.66
N SER A 84 1.82 -6.65 3.19
CA SER A 84 1.58 -6.37 4.60
C SER A 84 1.93 -7.56 5.49
N ARG A 85 1.70 -8.80 5.01
CA ARG A 85 1.96 -10.04 5.77
C ARG A 85 1.45 -9.87 7.22
N GLN A 86 2.25 -10.29 8.22
CA GLN A 86 1.92 -10.20 9.65
C GLN A 86 1.73 -8.78 10.19
N HIS A 87 1.93 -7.73 9.39
CA HIS A 87 1.70 -6.37 9.86
C HIS A 87 0.22 -6.01 9.71
N PRO A 88 -0.34 -5.35 10.73
CA PRO A 88 -1.74 -4.99 10.69
C PRO A 88 -2.04 -3.99 9.58
N LEU A 89 -2.92 -4.37 8.68
CA LEU A 89 -3.41 -3.52 7.60
C LEU A 89 -4.63 -2.72 8.06
N SER A 90 -4.60 -1.42 7.80
CA SER A 90 -5.73 -0.51 7.93
C SER A 90 -6.27 -0.19 6.55
N VAL A 91 -7.54 -0.48 6.30
CA VAL A 91 -8.18 -0.25 5.00
C VAL A 91 -9.29 0.80 5.15
N THR A 92 -9.23 1.86 4.35
CA THR A 92 -10.33 2.82 4.22
C THR A 92 -10.91 2.72 2.81
N LEU A 93 -12.23 2.52 2.74
CA LEU A 93 -12.96 2.54 1.47
C LEU A 93 -13.80 3.81 1.46
N LYS A 94 -13.46 4.77 0.60
CA LYS A 94 -14.19 6.04 0.48
C LYS A 94 -15.07 5.99 -0.75
N GLY A 95 -16.31 6.49 -0.69
CA GLY A 95 -17.12 6.67 -1.90
C GLY A 95 -18.61 6.83 -1.63
N PRO A 96 -19.42 7.04 -2.68
CA PRO A 96 -20.85 7.24 -2.51
C PRO A 96 -21.53 5.97 -1.98
N ILE A 97 -22.47 6.16 -1.04
CA ILE A 97 -23.24 5.09 -0.37
C ILE A 97 -23.93 4.14 -1.38
N MET A 98 -24.18 4.60 -2.62
CA MET A 98 -24.81 3.80 -3.68
C MET A 98 -23.94 2.65 -4.21
N ASP A 99 -22.65 2.58 -3.85
CA ASP A 99 -21.70 1.58 -4.35
C ASP A 99 -21.60 0.29 -3.49
N ILE A 100 -22.64 -0.04 -2.72
CA ILE A 100 -22.68 -1.20 -1.77
C ILE A 100 -22.18 -2.51 -2.39
N ALA A 101 -22.46 -2.75 -3.69
CA ALA A 101 -21.99 -3.94 -4.39
C ALA A 101 -20.45 -3.99 -4.51
N ASN A 102 -19.80 -2.85 -4.76
CA ASN A 102 -18.34 -2.75 -4.83
C ASN A 102 -17.72 -2.93 -3.44
N PHE A 103 -18.32 -2.33 -2.40
CA PHE A 103 -17.87 -2.56 -1.02
C PHE A 103 -17.85 -4.07 -0.72
N LYS A 104 -18.92 -4.80 -1.06
CA LYS A 104 -19.00 -6.25 -0.84
C LYS A 104 -17.92 -7.07 -1.56
N SER A 105 -17.53 -6.72 -2.79
CA SER A 105 -16.45 -7.44 -3.51
C SER A 105 -15.09 -7.21 -2.86
N PHE A 106 -14.81 -5.99 -2.41
CA PHE A 106 -13.60 -5.69 -1.62
C PHE A 106 -13.59 -6.44 -0.29
N PHE A 107 -14.71 -6.45 0.44
CA PHE A 107 -14.86 -7.25 1.66
C PHE A 107 -14.54 -8.73 1.44
N ALA A 108 -14.90 -9.31 0.29
CA ALA A 108 -14.57 -10.70 -0.01
C ALA A 108 -13.05 -10.94 -0.13
N ILE A 109 -12.31 -10.01 -0.75
CA ILE A 109 -10.84 -10.06 -0.86
C ILE A 109 -10.20 -9.98 0.53
N PHE A 110 -10.63 -9.00 1.33
CA PHE A 110 -10.13 -8.76 2.67
C PHE A 110 -10.44 -9.91 3.62
N ARG A 111 -11.63 -10.51 3.52
CA ARG A 111 -12.04 -11.66 4.32
C ARG A 111 -11.18 -12.89 4.08
N GLN A 112 -10.62 -13.07 2.89
CA GLN A 112 -9.72 -14.20 2.61
C GLN A 112 -8.40 -14.11 3.40
N HIS A 113 -8.03 -12.93 3.90
CA HIS A 113 -6.79 -12.64 4.63
C HIS A 113 -7.06 -12.11 6.06
N ALA A 114 -8.21 -12.49 6.63
CA ALA A 114 -8.80 -11.90 7.83
C ALA A 114 -7.96 -11.82 9.13
N PRO A 115 -6.93 -12.66 9.43
CA PRO A 115 -6.19 -12.48 10.68
C PRO A 115 -5.28 -11.24 10.73
N GLU A 116 -5.00 -10.59 9.58
CA GLU A 116 -4.02 -9.50 9.47
C GLU A 116 -4.64 -8.09 9.39
N ILE A 117 -5.98 -7.97 9.42
CA ILE A 117 -6.68 -6.68 9.27
C ILE A 117 -7.01 -6.10 10.65
N ARG A 118 -6.40 -4.96 11.01
CA ARG A 118 -6.62 -4.31 12.31
C ARG A 118 -7.85 -3.41 12.34
N SER A 119 -8.14 -2.74 11.24
CA SER A 119 -9.29 -1.84 11.13
C SER A 119 -9.77 -1.74 9.70
N LEU A 120 -11.08 -1.74 9.53
CA LEU A 120 -11.74 -1.47 8.27
C LEU A 120 -12.74 -0.33 8.49
N THR A 121 -12.53 0.76 7.77
CA THR A 121 -13.36 1.97 7.85
C THR A 121 -14.09 2.17 6.52
N LEU A 122 -15.40 2.46 6.61
CA LEU A 122 -16.32 2.71 5.50
C LEU A 122 -16.74 4.17 5.45
#